data_AF-A0A920QPY9-F1
#
_entry.id   AF-A0A920QPY9-F1
#
_cell.length_a   1.000
_cell.length_b   1.000
_cell.length_c   1.000
_cell.angle_alpha   90.00
_cell.angle_beta   90.00
_cell.angle_gamma   90.00
#
_symmetry.space_group_name_H-M   'P 1'
#
loop_
_entity.id
_entity.type
_entity.pdbx_description
1 polymer ?
#
loop_
_entity_poly.entity_id
_entity_poly.type
_entity_poly.pdbx_seq_one_letter_code
_entity_poly.pdbx_strand_id
1 'polypeptide(L)'
;MGRRLRREEEAFRKGPNLQGEARVKWMYQRYIKDYLGCVQSVDDNIGRVLKHLDDTGLADDTVVIYSSDQGWYLGEHGWYDKRWMYEESLVMPLIVRWPGVVEAGSINNDIVSNLDFAETFLEIAGAATPGPNAGPQPCAVDEGRDPGPTGATHSTTITTSFPARTAWPATTG
;
A
#
# COMPACT_ATOMS: atom_id res chain seq x y z
N MET A 1 -21.39 -8.39 18.05
CA MET A 1 -19.96 -8.58 17.68
C MET A 1 -19.10 -9.20 18.79
N GLY A 2 -19.05 -8.64 20.02
CA GLY A 2 -17.97 -8.96 20.99
C GLY A 2 -17.96 -10.30 21.73
N ARG A 3 -19.05 -11.10 21.74
CA ARG A 3 -19.05 -12.41 22.44
C ARG A 3 -18.44 -13.56 21.63
N ARG A 4 -18.44 -13.46 20.31
CA ARG A 4 -17.89 -14.48 19.40
C ARG A 4 -16.37 -14.37 19.30
N LEU A 5 -15.86 -13.14 19.11
CA LEU A 5 -14.43 -12.86 19.09
C LEU A 5 -13.73 -13.31 20.39
N ARG A 6 -14.32 -13.03 21.56
CA ARG A 6 -13.78 -13.48 22.85
C ARG A 6 -13.71 -15.00 22.99
N ARG A 7 -14.68 -15.76 22.46
CA ARG A 7 -14.65 -17.23 22.48
C ARG A 7 -13.59 -17.80 21.55
N GLU A 8 -13.44 -17.21 20.36
CA GLU A 8 -12.41 -17.60 19.40
C GLU A 8 -11.00 -17.29 19.94
N GLU A 9 -10.83 -16.17 20.64
CA GLU A 9 -9.58 -15.74 21.28
C GLU A 9 -9.25 -16.58 22.55
N GLU A 10 -10.24 -16.96 23.34
CA GLU A 10 -10.07 -17.90 24.45
C GLU A 10 -9.73 -19.31 23.96
N ALA A 11 -10.35 -19.77 22.87
CA ALA A 11 -10.00 -21.03 22.22
C ALA A 11 -8.57 -21.01 21.65
N PHE A 12 -8.12 -19.86 21.13
CA PHE A 12 -6.74 -19.64 20.72
C PHE A 12 -5.75 -19.71 21.89
N ARG A 13 -6.03 -19.00 23.01
CA ARG A 13 -5.19 -19.05 24.22
C ARG A 13 -5.06 -20.46 24.79
N LYS A 14 -6.13 -21.25 24.71
CA LYS A 14 -6.11 -22.65 25.10
C LYS A 14 -5.33 -23.51 24.12
N GLY A 15 -5.33 -23.13 22.84
CA GLY A 15 -4.57 -23.73 21.74
C GLY A 15 -5.04 -25.16 21.42
N PRO A 16 -5.25 -25.54 20.15
CA PRO A 16 -5.43 -26.94 19.83
C PRO A 16 -4.11 -27.69 20.11
N ASN A 17 -4.17 -28.91 20.66
CA ASN A 17 -2.99 -29.74 20.95
C ASN A 17 -2.41 -30.34 19.64
N LEU A 18 -2.04 -29.46 18.70
CA LEU A 18 -1.46 -29.80 17.41
C LEU A 18 0.06 -29.84 17.55
N GLN A 19 0.69 -30.78 16.85
CA GLN A 19 2.15 -30.93 16.80
C GLN A 19 2.64 -30.95 15.35
N GLY A 20 3.94 -30.70 15.17
CA GLY A 20 4.60 -30.72 13.86
C GLY A 20 3.94 -29.81 12.84
N GLU A 21 3.82 -30.29 11.60
CA GLU A 21 3.29 -29.55 10.46
C GLU A 21 1.85 -29.03 10.68
N ALA A 22 1.01 -29.82 11.36
CA ALA A 22 -0.37 -29.42 11.64
C ALA A 22 -0.44 -28.14 12.48
N ARG A 23 0.50 -27.99 13.42
CA ARG A 23 0.62 -26.77 14.23
C ARG A 23 1.07 -25.58 13.38
N VAL A 24 2.10 -25.77 12.56
CA VAL A 24 2.64 -24.70 11.69
C VAL A 24 1.56 -24.19 10.74
N LYS A 25 0.85 -25.10 10.05
CA LYS A 25 -0.23 -24.74 9.14
C LYS A 25 -1.35 -23.98 9.84
N TRP A 26 -1.73 -24.41 11.05
CA TRP A 26 -2.76 -23.73 11.82
C TRP A 26 -2.34 -22.31 12.23
N MET A 27 -1.10 -22.13 12.71
CA MET A 27 -0.56 -20.82 13.09
C MET A 27 -0.49 -19.87 11.89
N TYR A 28 0.01 -20.35 10.74
CA TYR A 28 0.09 -19.58 9.50
C TYR A 28 -1.29 -19.13 9.01
N GLN A 29 -2.24 -20.06 8.94
CA GLN A 29 -3.61 -19.76 8.51
C GLN A 29 -4.30 -18.74 9.42
N ARG A 30 -3.99 -18.75 10.71
CA ARG A 30 -4.50 -17.75 11.64
C ARG A 30 -3.87 -16.38 11.40
N TYR A 31 -2.54 -16.36 11.30
CA TYR A 31 -1.77 -15.14 11.03
C TYR A 31 -2.25 -14.42 9.77
N ILE A 32 -2.39 -15.14 8.65
CA ILE A 32 -2.86 -14.55 7.39
C ILE A 32 -4.29 -14.04 7.49
N LYS A 33 -5.19 -14.77 8.17
CA LYS A 33 -6.59 -14.31 8.35
C LYS A 33 -6.67 -13.04 9.18
N ASP A 34 -5.88 -12.95 10.25
CA ASP A 34 -5.87 -11.76 11.10
C ASP A 34 -5.24 -10.57 10.36
N TYR A 35 -4.16 -10.79 9.61
CA TYR A 35 -3.53 -9.77 8.77
C TYR A 35 -4.49 -9.24 7.69
N LEU A 36 -5.11 -10.13 6.91
CA LEU A 36 -6.06 -9.73 5.85
C LEU A 36 -7.32 -9.06 6.42
N GLY A 37 -7.76 -9.47 7.63
CA GLY A 37 -8.85 -8.80 8.33
C GLY A 37 -8.52 -7.34 8.68
N CYS A 38 -7.27 -7.07 9.11
CA CYS A 38 -6.80 -5.71 9.33
C CYS A 38 -6.73 -4.90 8.02
N VAL A 39 -6.21 -5.51 6.94
CA VAL A 39 -6.14 -4.87 5.61
C VAL A 39 -7.53 -4.48 5.13
N GLN A 40 -8.52 -5.38 5.22
CA GLN A 40 -9.90 -5.08 4.85
C GLN A 40 -10.47 -3.90 5.67
N SER A 41 -10.20 -3.87 6.97
CA SER A 41 -10.66 -2.76 7.81
C SER A 41 -10.01 -1.43 7.42
N VAL A 42 -8.77 -1.42 6.94
CA VAL A 42 -8.12 -0.20 6.45
C VAL A 42 -8.74 0.23 5.12
N ASP A 43 -8.93 -0.70 4.18
CA ASP A 43 -9.56 -0.46 2.87
C ASP A 43 -10.98 0.13 3.01
N ASP A 44 -11.80 -0.44 3.90
CA ASP A 44 -13.15 0.07 4.19
C ASP A 44 -13.13 1.54 4.66
N ASN A 45 -12.09 1.95 5.41
CA ASN A 45 -11.96 3.32 5.89
C ASN A 45 -11.39 4.26 4.81
N ILE A 46 -10.49 3.79 3.96
CA ILE A 46 -10.03 4.54 2.78
C ILE A 46 -11.22 4.86 1.88
N GLY A 47 -12.10 3.87 1.63
CA GLY A 47 -13.33 4.08 0.86
C GLY A 47 -14.23 5.17 1.45
N ARG A 48 -14.30 5.31 2.78
CA ARG A 48 -15.05 6.40 3.44
C ARG A 48 -14.43 7.77 3.22
N VAL A 49 -13.10 7.87 3.30
CA VAL A 49 -12.37 9.12 3.06
C VAL A 49 -12.55 9.56 1.61
N LEU A 50 -12.36 8.63 0.66
CA LEU A 50 -12.56 8.91 -0.76
C LEU A 50 -14.00 9.33 -1.07
N LYS A 51 -14.99 8.63 -0.51
CA LYS A 51 -16.39 9.01 -0.66
C LYS A 51 -16.65 10.43 -0.12
N HIS A 52 -16.02 10.81 0.99
CA HIS A 52 -16.18 12.15 1.54
C HIS A 52 -15.61 13.22 0.61
N LEU A 53 -14.46 12.97 -0.04
CA LEU A 53 -13.90 13.86 -1.06
C LEU A 53 -14.85 14.01 -2.26
N ASP A 54 -15.47 12.91 -2.70
CA ASP A 54 -16.45 12.94 -3.80
C ASP A 54 -17.73 13.71 -3.40
N ASP A 55 -18.28 13.42 -2.21
CA ASP A 55 -19.51 14.06 -1.69
C ASP A 55 -19.36 15.58 -1.48
N THR A 56 -18.14 16.04 -1.18
CA THR A 56 -17.82 17.46 -0.95
C THR A 56 -17.37 18.19 -2.21
N GLY A 57 -17.17 17.49 -3.33
CA GLY A 57 -16.67 18.07 -4.59
C GLY A 57 -15.19 18.46 -4.55
N LEU A 58 -14.43 17.97 -3.56
CA LEU A 58 -12.99 18.24 -3.42
C LEU A 58 -12.12 17.24 -4.19
N ALA A 59 -12.72 16.17 -4.71
CA ALA A 59 -12.01 15.06 -5.33
C ALA A 59 -11.18 15.43 -6.58
N ASP A 60 -11.55 16.50 -7.28
CA ASP A 60 -10.84 16.95 -8.49
C ASP A 60 -9.66 17.90 -8.17
N ASP A 61 -9.65 18.50 -6.98
CA ASP A 61 -8.62 19.44 -6.51
C ASP A 61 -7.70 18.80 -5.44
N THR A 62 -7.85 17.50 -5.19
CA THR A 62 -7.07 16.78 -4.18
C THR A 62 -6.18 15.73 -4.83
N VAL A 63 -4.89 15.78 -4.55
CA VAL A 63 -3.95 14.69 -4.85
C VAL A 63 -4.06 13.64 -3.74
N VAL A 64 -4.38 12.41 -4.10
CA VAL A 64 -4.45 11.28 -3.16
C VAL A 64 -3.27 10.35 -3.39
N ILE A 65 -2.45 10.16 -2.36
CA ILE A 65 -1.34 9.22 -2.37
C ILE A 65 -1.61 8.13 -1.33
N TYR A 66 -1.59 6.88 -1.76
CA TYR A 66 -1.64 5.70 -0.90
C TYR A 66 -0.31 4.97 -0.98
N SER A 67 0.29 4.76 0.19
CA SER A 67 1.56 4.04 0.30
C SER A 67 1.66 3.29 1.63
N SER A 68 2.68 2.44 1.75
CA SER A 68 3.10 1.81 3.01
C SER A 68 4.44 2.39 3.47
N ASP A 69 4.78 2.23 4.74
CA ASP A 69 6.11 2.59 5.23
C ASP A 69 7.19 1.68 4.63
N GLN A 70 6.86 0.40 4.47
CA GLN A 70 7.67 -0.64 3.85
C GLN A 70 6.81 -1.88 3.56
N GLY A 71 7.42 -2.92 2.99
CA GLY A 71 6.81 -4.22 2.78
C GLY A 71 6.68 -5.05 4.06
N TRP A 72 6.18 -6.28 3.94
CA TRP A 72 5.97 -7.16 5.08
C TRP A 72 5.98 -8.65 4.68
N TYR A 73 6.70 -9.50 5.42
CA TYR A 73 6.66 -10.94 5.19
C TYR A 73 5.34 -11.55 5.67
N LEU A 74 4.65 -12.23 4.77
CA LEU A 74 3.41 -12.96 5.02
C LEU A 74 3.64 -14.45 5.25
N GLY A 75 4.88 -14.88 5.42
CA GLY A 75 5.30 -16.26 5.69
C GLY A 75 6.26 -16.82 4.64
N GLU A 76 6.63 -16.01 3.65
CA GLU A 76 7.77 -16.26 2.78
C GLU A 76 9.01 -16.48 3.66
N HIS A 77 9.84 -17.45 3.27
CA HIS A 77 11.00 -17.90 4.05
C HIS A 77 10.69 -18.37 5.49
N GLY A 78 9.42 -18.57 5.84
CA GLY A 78 8.99 -18.87 7.21
C GLY A 78 9.10 -17.67 8.16
N TRP A 79 9.17 -16.45 7.61
CA TRP A 79 9.37 -15.23 8.39
C TRP A 79 8.09 -14.39 8.51
N TYR A 80 8.10 -13.55 9.53
CA TYR A 80 7.22 -12.41 9.74
C TYR A 80 8.14 -11.21 10.07
N ASP A 81 7.64 -9.96 9.99
CA ASP A 81 8.42 -8.70 10.16
C ASP A 81 8.94 -8.15 8.80
N LYS A 82 9.87 -7.18 8.83
CA LYS A 82 10.26 -6.32 7.69
C LYS A 82 11.73 -5.87 7.74
N ARG A 83 12.62 -6.73 8.25
CA ARG A 83 14.01 -6.32 8.58
C ARG A 83 15.04 -6.59 7.50
N TRP A 84 14.72 -7.50 6.61
CA TRP A 84 15.67 -8.00 5.62
C TRP A 84 15.43 -7.34 4.29
N MET A 85 16.51 -7.09 3.54
CA MET A 85 16.48 -6.47 2.21
C MET A 85 16.02 -7.46 1.12
N TYR A 86 15.04 -8.31 1.40
CA TYR A 86 14.34 -9.06 0.36
C TYR A 86 13.16 -8.25 -0.15
N GLU A 87 12.73 -8.63 -1.35
CA GLU A 87 11.78 -7.87 -2.14
C GLU A 87 10.45 -7.65 -1.41
N GLU A 88 9.95 -8.67 -0.69
CA GLU A 88 8.69 -8.62 0.05
C GLU A 88 8.69 -7.61 1.20
N SER A 89 9.87 -7.29 1.73
CA SER A 89 10.04 -6.32 2.81
C SER A 89 10.45 -4.94 2.30
N LEU A 90 11.09 -4.89 1.13
CA LEU A 90 11.63 -3.66 0.56
C LEU A 90 10.60 -2.94 -0.32
N VAL A 91 9.83 -3.70 -1.11
CA VAL A 91 8.86 -3.14 -2.05
C VAL A 91 7.62 -2.68 -1.29
N MET A 92 7.26 -1.42 -1.50
CA MET A 92 6.04 -0.82 -0.96
C MET A 92 5.03 -0.59 -2.07
N PRO A 93 3.72 -0.76 -1.80
CA PRO A 93 2.71 -0.24 -2.71
C PRO A 93 2.82 1.28 -2.75
N LEU A 94 2.79 1.86 -3.95
CA LEU A 94 2.62 3.29 -4.15
C LEU A 94 1.56 3.51 -5.23
N ILE A 95 0.49 4.20 -4.86
CA ILE A 95 -0.65 4.50 -5.74
C ILE A 95 -0.93 6.00 -5.62
N VAL A 96 -1.00 6.69 -6.76
CA VAL A 96 -1.25 8.13 -6.81
C VAL A 96 -2.46 8.41 -7.70
N ARG A 97 -3.40 9.21 -7.19
CA ARG A 97 -4.48 9.83 -7.97
C ARG A 97 -4.20 11.33 -8.01
N TRP A 98 -3.90 11.84 -9.19
CA TRP A 98 -3.70 13.26 -9.44
C TRP A 98 -4.53 13.68 -10.67
N PRO A 99 -5.74 14.20 -10.45
CA PRO A 99 -6.62 14.66 -11.53
C PRO A 99 -5.93 15.72 -12.40
N GLY A 100 -5.99 15.55 -13.72
CA GLY A 100 -5.43 16.50 -14.69
C GLY A 100 -3.92 16.41 -14.94
N VAL A 101 -3.19 15.60 -14.17
CA VAL A 101 -1.74 15.37 -14.34
C VAL A 101 -1.44 13.92 -14.73
N VAL A 102 -2.05 12.95 -14.03
CA VAL A 102 -1.81 11.52 -14.26
C VAL A 102 -2.99 10.88 -14.97
N GLU A 103 -2.74 10.17 -16.06
CA GLU A 103 -3.76 9.37 -16.74
C GLU A 103 -4.18 8.17 -15.87
N ALA A 104 -5.49 7.93 -15.76
CA ALA A 104 -6.00 6.82 -14.96
C ALA A 104 -5.57 5.46 -15.54
N GLY A 105 -5.06 4.57 -14.68
CA GLY A 105 -4.57 3.25 -15.11
C GLY A 105 -3.15 3.24 -15.63
N SER A 106 -2.44 4.39 -15.61
CA SER A 106 -1.02 4.46 -15.92
C SER A 106 -0.20 3.52 -15.00
N ILE A 107 0.85 2.92 -15.55
CA ILE A 107 1.81 2.14 -14.76
C ILE A 107 3.19 2.78 -14.93
N ASN A 108 3.82 3.10 -13.81
CA ASN A 108 5.20 3.56 -13.79
C ASN A 108 6.10 2.43 -13.21
N ASN A 109 7.19 2.12 -13.92
CA ASN A 109 8.17 1.09 -13.57
C ASN A 109 9.53 1.67 -13.12
N ASP A 110 9.62 2.99 -12.99
CA ASP A 110 10.78 3.69 -12.46
C ASP A 110 10.97 3.36 -10.99
N ILE A 111 12.22 3.42 -10.55
CA ILE A 111 12.57 3.17 -9.15
C ILE A 111 12.33 4.45 -8.38
N VAL A 112 11.47 4.36 -7.38
CA VAL A 112 11.10 5.46 -6.50
C VAL A 112 11.35 5.08 -5.04
N SER A 113 11.64 6.08 -4.22
CA SER A 113 11.94 5.93 -2.80
C SER A 113 11.01 6.79 -1.94
N ASN A 114 10.86 6.41 -0.67
CA ASN A 114 10.09 7.20 0.30
C ASN A 114 10.71 8.58 0.59
N LEU A 115 12.01 8.74 0.33
CA LEU A 115 12.71 10.02 0.47
C LEU A 115 12.16 11.08 -0.47
N ASP A 116 11.58 10.64 -1.58
CA ASP A 116 11.22 11.53 -2.65
C ASP A 116 9.86 12.20 -2.44
N PHE A 117 9.02 11.65 -1.55
CA PHE A 117 7.71 12.22 -1.21
C PHE A 117 7.82 13.66 -0.70
N ALA A 118 8.87 13.98 0.04
CA ALA A 118 9.07 15.33 0.56
C ALA A 118 9.22 16.37 -0.56
N GLU A 119 10.01 16.04 -1.58
CA GLU A 119 10.21 16.91 -2.74
C GLU A 119 8.94 17.01 -3.57
N THR A 120 8.26 15.87 -3.82
CA THR A 120 6.97 15.83 -4.53
C THR A 120 5.91 16.71 -3.86
N PHE A 121 5.79 16.69 -2.53
CA PHE A 121 4.81 17.52 -1.81
C PHE A 121 5.11 19.01 -1.89
N LEU A 122 6.40 19.39 -1.86
CA LEU A 122 6.80 20.79 -1.99
C LEU A 122 6.50 21.30 -3.40
N GLU A 123 6.75 20.49 -4.43
CA GLU A 123 6.43 20.81 -5.81
C GLU A 123 4.92 20.97 -6.02
N ILE A 124 4.10 20.02 -5.53
CA ILE A 124 2.63 20.11 -5.57
C ILE A 124 2.14 21.40 -4.90
N ALA A 125 2.74 21.79 -3.77
CA ALA A 125 2.37 23.00 -3.04
C ALA A 125 2.94 24.30 -3.64
N GLY A 126 3.78 24.23 -4.68
CA GLY A 126 4.49 25.38 -5.24
C GLY A 126 5.49 26.02 -4.26
N ALA A 127 5.96 25.26 -3.27
CA ALA A 127 6.89 25.71 -2.24
C ALA A 127 8.35 25.47 -2.66
N ALA A 128 9.26 26.34 -2.23
CA ALA A 128 10.68 26.20 -2.53
C ALA A 128 11.32 25.06 -1.71
N THR A 129 12.05 24.16 -2.37
CA THR A 129 12.79 23.06 -1.72
C THR A 129 14.00 23.61 -0.95
N PRO A 130 14.15 23.32 0.36
CA PRO A 130 15.30 23.78 1.12
C PRO A 130 16.49 22.81 0.99
N GLY A 131 17.47 23.13 0.13
CA GLY A 131 18.81 22.52 0.19
C GLY A 131 19.53 22.29 -1.16
N PRO A 132 20.86 22.06 -1.14
CA PRO A 132 21.68 21.80 -2.34
C PRO A 132 21.59 20.36 -2.88
N ASN A 133 20.88 19.47 -2.19
CA ASN A 133 20.67 18.08 -2.59
C ASN A 133 19.21 17.91 -3.03
N ALA A 134 18.90 18.36 -4.25
CA ALA A 134 17.71 17.88 -4.95
C ALA A 134 18.03 16.45 -5.42
N GLY A 135 17.37 15.46 -4.84
CA GLY A 135 17.43 14.08 -5.33
C GLY A 135 16.80 13.98 -6.72
N PRO A 136 17.02 12.88 -7.46
CA PRO A 136 16.29 12.64 -8.71
C PRO A 136 14.79 12.52 -8.41
N GLN A 137 14.01 13.23 -9.22
CA GLN A 137 12.59 13.51 -9.02
C GLN A 137 11.70 12.29 -9.27
N PRO A 138 10.66 12.05 -8.46
CA PRO A 138 9.54 11.20 -8.86
C PRO A 138 8.28 12.04 -8.87
N CYS A 139 8.20 12.82 -9.94
CA CYS A 139 6.97 13.06 -10.68
C CYS A 139 7.34 13.15 -12.17
N ALA A 140 8.11 12.18 -12.67
CA ALA A 140 8.18 11.94 -14.11
C ALA A 140 7.09 10.94 -14.49
N VAL A 141 5.82 11.29 -14.25
CA VAL A 141 4.73 10.67 -14.99
C VAL A 141 4.64 11.44 -16.32
N ASP A 142 5.58 11.10 -17.19
CA ASP A 142 5.66 11.42 -18.62
C ASP A 142 5.50 12.89 -19.07
N GLU A 143 6.60 13.65 -19.02
CA GLU A 143 6.92 14.66 -20.04
C GLU A 143 8.17 14.24 -20.86
N GLY A 144 8.31 12.96 -21.19
CA GLY A 144 9.33 12.50 -22.15
C GLY A 144 10.80 12.76 -21.77
N ARG A 145 11.16 12.71 -20.48
CA ARG A 145 12.55 12.93 -20.03
C ARG A 145 13.22 11.61 -19.59
N ASP A 146 14.20 11.17 -20.37
CA ASP A 146 15.03 9.98 -20.14
C ASP A 146 15.92 10.14 -18.87
N PRO A 147 15.77 9.27 -17.85
CA PRO A 147 16.67 9.26 -16.70
C PRO A 147 17.92 8.44 -17.03
N GLY A 148 19.06 9.12 -17.15
CA GLY A 148 20.37 8.52 -17.46
C GLY A 148 20.84 7.44 -16.45
N PRO A 149 21.93 6.71 -16.77
CA PRO A 149 22.19 5.40 -16.21
C PRO A 149 22.93 5.48 -14.87
N THR A 150 22.24 5.26 -13.76
CA THR A 150 22.89 4.92 -12.48
C THR A 150 22.12 3.82 -11.77
N GLY A 151 22.78 2.67 -11.60
CA GLY A 151 22.17 1.42 -11.16
C GLY A 151 21.88 1.30 -9.67
N ALA A 152 20.75 0.69 -9.36
CA ALA A 152 20.56 -0.38 -8.39
C ALA A 152 19.13 -0.91 -8.59
N THR A 153 19.03 -2.04 -9.27
CA THR A 153 17.81 -2.66 -9.80
C THR A 153 16.92 -3.24 -8.71
N HIS A 154 15.76 -2.64 -8.39
CA HIS A 154 14.58 -3.36 -7.85
C HIS A 154 13.30 -2.61 -8.27
N SER A 155 12.39 -3.34 -8.91
CA SER A 155 11.19 -2.84 -9.59
C SER A 155 10.06 -2.57 -8.59
N THR A 156 9.60 -1.34 -8.46
CA THR A 156 8.34 -1.04 -7.75
C THR A 156 7.30 -0.64 -8.78
N THR A 157 6.36 -1.54 -9.07
CA THR A 157 5.26 -1.27 -10.00
C THR A 157 4.24 -0.34 -9.34
N ILE A 158 4.21 0.92 -9.77
CA ILE A 158 3.13 1.85 -9.42
C ILE A 158 1.91 1.43 -10.22
N THR A 159 0.92 0.78 -9.59
CA THR A 159 -0.36 0.44 -10.22
C THR A 159 -1.39 1.48 -9.83
N THR A 160 -1.70 2.46 -10.69
CA THR A 160 -2.79 3.42 -10.43
C THR A 160 -4.13 2.91 -10.96
N SER A 161 -4.59 1.77 -10.46
CA SER A 161 -5.96 1.30 -10.75
C SER A 161 -6.92 1.58 -9.60
N PHE A 162 -7.73 2.63 -9.75
CA PHE A 162 -9.12 2.57 -9.30
C PHE A 162 -9.98 2.78 -10.54
N PRO A 163 -10.69 1.75 -11.05
CA PRO A 163 -11.66 1.98 -12.10
C PRO A 163 -12.73 2.93 -11.54
N ALA A 164 -12.88 4.07 -12.20
CA ALA A 164 -14.07 4.87 -12.03
C ALA A 164 -15.27 3.95 -12.31
N ARG A 165 -16.08 3.72 -11.27
CA ARG A 165 -17.40 3.08 -11.34
C ARG A 165 -17.40 1.55 -11.55
N THR A 166 -16.97 0.80 -10.53
CA THR A 166 -17.53 -0.55 -10.28
C THR A 166 -17.77 -0.73 -8.79
N ALA A 167 -19.02 -0.55 -8.37
CA ALA A 167 -19.51 -1.10 -7.14
C ALA A 167 -19.29 -2.61 -7.17
N TRP A 168 -18.50 -3.15 -6.24
CA TRP A 168 -18.49 -4.58 -5.99
C TRP A 168 -19.91 -5.01 -5.57
N PRO A 169 -20.47 -6.10 -6.12
CA PRO A 169 -21.78 -6.56 -5.72
C PRO A 169 -21.71 -7.01 -4.26
N ALA A 170 -22.48 -6.34 -3.40
CA ALA A 170 -22.75 -6.82 -2.05
C ALA A 170 -23.37 -8.22 -2.15
N THR A 171 -22.60 -9.25 -1.82
CA THR A 171 -23.10 -10.61 -1.67
C THR A 171 -24.06 -10.63 -0.48
N THR A 172 -25.36 -10.64 -0.81
CA THR A 172 -26.43 -10.94 0.14
C THR A 172 -26.61 -12.46 0.10
N GLY A 173 -26.35 -13.11 1.23
CA GLY A 173 -26.55 -14.54 1.46
C GLY A 173 -26.47 -14.87 2.94
#